data_AF-A0A1V5GLE4-F1
#
_entry.id   AF-A0A1V5GLE4-F1
#
_cell.length_a   1.000
_cell.length_b   1.000
_cell.length_c   1.000
_cell.angle_alpha   90.00
_cell.angle_beta   90.00
_cell.angle_gamma   90.00
#
_symmetry.space_group_name_H-M   'P 1'
#
loop_
_entity.id
_entity.type
_entity.pdbx_description
1 polymer ?
#
loop_
_entity_poly.entity_id
_entity_poly.type
_entity_poly.pdbx_seq_one_letter_code
_entity_poly.pdbx_strand_id
1 'polypeptide(L)'
;MKKIIAAALSAALTLGAAAPQSVFAADKQYKVTFVDFDDKVITVQTVSEGQQIDYSAVNVDALQKHIDKYTEQAFASWDITPATTDRDITIHALSKTAFISIDGVPAVTSYYSRSGKIDLFGFKAAITVTTQTPAKDANGNYITESSTIDITSSCSASPSNLKEAFYTSDQAVIDIIPLGDDKPLYSYAIKCYDYLGDVNENGSIDSVDASSVLTTYAQYATSASGSVSPEYLKRGDVNMDGLLDARDASLILSYYALSSVDSTIDWNSILS
;
A
#
# COMPACT_ATOMS: atom_id res chain seq x y z
N MET A 1 -28.66 0.02 -75.09
CA MET A 1 -30.05 0.53 -74.90
C MET A 1 -29.93 1.90 -74.22
N LYS A 2 -29.79 3.01 -74.94
CA LYS A 2 -30.84 3.94 -75.43
C LYS A 2 -31.92 4.31 -74.40
N LYS A 3 -31.87 5.57 -73.91
CA LYS A 3 -32.93 6.62 -73.85
C LYS A 3 -32.29 7.89 -73.21
N ILE A 4 -31.86 8.92 -73.96
CA ILE A 4 -32.57 10.13 -74.51
C ILE A 4 -33.17 10.98 -73.35
N ILE A 5 -32.84 12.27 -73.12
CA ILE A 5 -33.31 13.57 -73.72
C ILE A 5 -32.45 14.69 -73.05
N ALA A 6 -31.60 15.49 -73.72
CA ALA A 6 -31.79 16.74 -74.49
C ALA A 6 -31.94 18.08 -73.70
N ALA A 7 -31.36 19.14 -74.29
CA ALA A 7 -31.44 20.60 -74.03
C ALA A 7 -30.31 21.21 -73.17
N ALA A 8 -29.72 22.38 -73.47
CA ALA A 8 -29.73 23.29 -74.61
C ALA A 8 -28.55 24.28 -74.48
N LEU A 9 -28.20 24.89 -75.61
CA LEU A 9 -27.18 25.92 -75.84
C LEU A 9 -27.39 27.20 -74.99
N SER A 10 -26.32 27.80 -74.48
CA SER A 10 -26.10 29.26 -74.54
C SER A 10 -24.70 29.63 -74.04
N ALA A 11 -23.87 30.11 -74.97
CA ALA A 11 -22.64 30.81 -74.67
C ALA A 11 -22.97 32.24 -74.22
N ALA A 12 -22.42 32.66 -73.07
CA ALA A 12 -22.32 34.07 -72.70
C ALA A 12 -20.87 34.33 -72.28
N LEU A 13 -20.13 35.02 -73.15
CA LEU A 13 -18.90 35.70 -72.78
C LEU A 13 -19.26 36.81 -71.79
N THR A 14 -18.82 36.68 -70.55
CA THR A 14 -18.74 37.80 -69.61
C THR A 14 -17.27 38.09 -69.31
N LEU A 15 -16.81 39.22 -69.83
CA LEU A 15 -15.64 39.92 -69.31
C LEU A 15 -15.97 40.35 -67.88
N GLY A 16 -15.48 39.59 -66.90
CA GLY A 16 -15.50 39.93 -65.48
C GLY A 16 -14.11 40.37 -65.04
N ALA A 17 -13.99 41.61 -64.61
CA ALA A 17 -12.76 42.22 -64.10
C ALA A 17 -12.09 41.34 -63.02
N ALA A 18 -10.78 41.15 -63.15
CA ALA A 18 -9.97 40.59 -62.08
C ALA A 18 -9.98 41.56 -60.89
N ALA A 19 -10.73 41.21 -59.84
CA ALA A 19 -10.56 41.84 -58.54
C ALA A 19 -9.15 41.52 -58.03
N PRO A 20 -8.41 42.48 -57.43
CA PRO A 20 -7.15 42.17 -56.79
C PRO A 20 -7.44 41.22 -55.62
N GLN A 21 -6.94 39.99 -55.70
CA GLN A 21 -6.88 39.11 -54.54
C GLN A 21 -5.94 39.79 -53.54
N SER A 22 -6.50 40.34 -52.46
CA SER A 22 -5.72 40.63 -51.26
C SER A 22 -5.17 39.31 -50.75
N VAL A 23 -3.90 39.06 -51.04
CA VAL A 23 -3.14 38.01 -50.38
C VAL A 23 -2.96 38.46 -48.93
N PHE A 24 -3.92 38.16 -48.07
CA PHE A 24 -3.63 38.11 -46.64
C PHE A 24 -2.52 37.07 -46.48
N ALA A 25 -1.37 37.50 -45.97
CA ALA A 25 -0.30 36.57 -45.61
C ALA A 25 -0.93 35.51 -44.70
N ALA A 26 -0.72 34.23 -45.00
CA ALA A 26 -1.18 33.17 -44.13
C ALA A 26 -0.57 33.39 -42.75
N ASP A 27 -1.41 33.53 -41.73
CA ASP A 27 -0.94 33.64 -40.35
C ASP A 27 0.00 32.46 -40.07
N LYS A 28 1.21 32.75 -39.60
CA LYS A 28 2.17 31.69 -39.26
C LYS A 28 1.55 30.82 -38.18
N GLN A 29 1.64 29.51 -38.36
CA GLN A 29 1.15 28.53 -37.40
C GLN A 29 2.31 27.74 -36.83
N TYR A 30 2.20 27.41 -35.55
CA TYR A 30 3.20 26.67 -34.80
C TYR A 30 2.55 25.49 -34.09
N LYS A 31 3.31 24.41 -33.96
CA LYS A 31 2.89 23.20 -33.26
C LYS A 31 3.31 23.25 -31.80
N VAL A 32 2.34 23.05 -30.92
CA VAL A 32 2.56 22.87 -29.48
C VAL A 32 2.30 21.40 -29.17
N THR A 33 3.36 20.65 -28.89
CA THR A 33 3.29 19.23 -28.55
C THR A 33 3.28 19.06 -27.05
N PHE A 34 2.24 18.43 -26.50
CA PHE A 34 2.19 18.05 -25.10
C PHE A 34 2.60 16.59 -24.97
N VAL A 35 3.55 16.31 -24.08
CA VAL A 35 4.02 14.94 -23.80
C VAL A 35 3.82 14.59 -22.32
N ASP A 36 3.65 13.30 -22.05
CA ASP A 36 3.52 12.76 -20.69
C ASP A 36 4.89 12.61 -20.00
N PHE A 37 4.90 11.94 -18.84
CA PHE A 37 6.09 11.74 -18.02
C PHE A 37 7.16 10.86 -18.68
N ASP A 38 6.78 10.11 -19.71
CA ASP A 38 7.61 9.14 -20.43
C ASP A 38 7.88 9.64 -21.89
N ASP A 39 7.77 10.95 -22.11
CA ASP A 39 7.93 11.65 -23.41
C ASP A 39 6.97 11.20 -24.53
N LYS A 40 5.86 10.54 -24.17
CA LYS A 40 4.85 10.12 -25.16
C LYS A 40 3.87 11.26 -25.42
N VAL A 41 3.61 11.52 -26.70
CA VAL A 41 2.68 12.57 -27.14
C VAL A 41 1.27 12.30 -26.61
N ILE A 42 0.75 13.25 -25.83
CA ILE A 42 -0.63 13.31 -25.36
C ILE A 42 -1.51 13.92 -26.46
N THR A 43 -1.12 15.11 -26.91
CA THR A 43 -1.85 15.87 -27.92
C THR A 43 -0.94 16.88 -28.62
N VAL A 44 -1.36 17.34 -29.79
CA VAL A 44 -0.69 18.40 -30.55
C VAL A 44 -1.72 19.47 -30.88
N GLN A 45 -1.41 20.72 -30.51
CA GLN A 45 -2.21 21.87 -30.87
C GLN A 45 -1.51 22.65 -31.98
N THR A 46 -2.30 23.17 -32.92
CA THR A 46 -1.82 24.12 -33.92
C THR A 46 -2.33 25.50 -33.53
N VAL A 47 -1.41 26.42 -33.23
CA VAL A 47 -1.73 27.79 -32.80
C VAL A 47 -1.16 28.80 -33.79
N SER A 48 -1.93 29.81 -34.15
CA SER A 48 -1.43 30.94 -34.95
C SER A 48 -0.48 31.80 -34.12
N GLU A 49 0.41 32.55 -34.78
CA GLU A 49 1.32 33.50 -34.13
C GLU A 49 0.54 34.49 -33.25
N GLY A 50 0.87 34.54 -31.96
CA GLY A 50 0.16 35.37 -30.97
C GLY A 50 -1.14 34.78 -30.41
N GLN A 51 -1.63 33.64 -30.90
CA GLN A 51 -2.75 32.93 -30.32
C GLN A 51 -2.36 32.30 -28.97
N GLN A 52 -3.28 32.34 -28.00
CA GLN A 52 -3.07 31.69 -26.71
C GLN A 52 -3.08 30.17 -26.82
N ILE A 53 -2.17 29.53 -26.07
CA ILE A 53 -2.11 28.08 -25.92
C ILE A 53 -3.22 27.62 -24.97
N ASP A 54 -4.02 26.64 -25.39
CA ASP A 54 -5.15 26.13 -24.60
C ASP A 54 -4.74 24.93 -23.76
N TYR A 55 -4.30 25.16 -22.53
CA TYR A 55 -3.97 24.08 -21.59
C TYR A 55 -5.20 23.30 -21.11
N SER A 56 -6.40 23.86 -21.20
CA SER A 56 -7.64 23.21 -20.73
C SER A 56 -8.10 22.08 -21.66
N ALA A 57 -7.66 22.11 -22.91
CA ALA A 57 -7.87 21.03 -23.88
C ALA A 57 -7.04 19.77 -23.56
N VAL A 58 -6.07 19.83 -22.64
CA VAL A 58 -5.25 18.68 -22.26
C VAL A 58 -5.85 18.00 -21.04
N ASN A 59 -6.31 16.76 -21.20
CA ASN A 59 -6.83 15.96 -20.10
C ASN A 59 -5.68 15.43 -19.22
N VAL A 60 -5.29 16.21 -18.22
CA VAL A 60 -4.21 15.86 -17.28
C VAL A 60 -4.60 14.76 -16.30
N ASP A 61 -5.90 14.59 -16.01
CA ASP A 61 -6.39 13.52 -15.13
C ASP A 61 -6.15 12.14 -15.73
N ALA A 62 -6.13 12.04 -17.06
CA ALA A 62 -5.77 10.80 -17.77
C ALA A 62 -4.30 10.38 -17.59
N LEU A 63 -3.44 11.25 -17.03
CA LEU A 63 -2.04 10.94 -16.73
C LEU A 63 -1.87 10.25 -15.37
N GLN A 64 -2.89 10.23 -14.52
CA GLN A 64 -2.84 9.54 -13.24
C GLN A 64 -2.69 8.03 -13.45
N LYS A 65 -1.64 7.45 -12.87
CA LYS A 65 -1.35 6.01 -12.93
C LYS A 65 -1.03 5.43 -11.56
N HIS A 66 -1.64 4.29 -11.27
CA HIS A 66 -1.21 3.41 -10.18
C HIS A 66 -0.06 2.54 -10.71
N ILE A 67 1.16 2.84 -10.27
CA ILE A 67 2.36 2.12 -10.72
C ILE A 67 2.40 0.73 -10.07
N ASP A 68 2.10 0.67 -8.77
CA ASP A 68 2.02 -0.57 -8.01
C ASP A 68 1.05 -0.40 -6.82
N LYS A 69 1.07 -1.35 -5.88
CA LYS A 69 0.20 -1.35 -4.68
C LYS A 69 0.41 -0.11 -3.80
N TYR A 70 1.62 0.42 -3.74
CA TYR A 70 2.06 1.48 -2.83
C TYR A 70 2.45 2.77 -3.55
N THR A 71 2.50 2.76 -4.88
CA THR A 71 2.99 3.90 -5.68
C THR A 71 1.91 4.41 -6.64
N GLU A 72 1.63 5.70 -6.54
CA GLU A 72 0.77 6.44 -7.46
C GLU A 72 1.54 7.62 -8.05
N GLN A 73 1.35 7.87 -9.34
CA GLN A 73 1.93 9.01 -10.04
C GLN A 73 0.83 9.81 -10.73
N ALA A 74 0.84 11.12 -10.56
CA ALA A 74 -0.14 12.03 -11.14
C ALA A 74 0.54 13.30 -11.69
N PHE A 75 -0.24 14.11 -12.41
CA PHE A 75 0.22 15.38 -12.94
C PHE A 75 0.48 16.39 -11.81
N ALA A 76 1.64 17.04 -11.83
CA ALA A 76 1.99 18.14 -10.93
C ALA A 76 1.83 19.50 -11.63
N SER A 77 2.50 19.66 -12.76
CA SER A 77 2.58 20.91 -13.51
C SER A 77 3.16 20.67 -14.90
N TRP A 78 3.17 21.70 -15.75
CA TRP A 78 3.93 21.69 -16.99
C TRP A 78 5.34 22.25 -16.75
N ASP A 79 6.33 21.75 -17.47
CA ASP A 79 7.72 22.23 -17.36
C ASP A 79 7.90 23.68 -17.81
N ILE A 80 7.11 24.12 -18.77
CA ILE A 80 6.98 25.51 -19.21
C ILE A 80 5.51 25.84 -19.42
N THR A 81 5.15 27.11 -19.20
CA THR A 81 3.77 27.60 -19.40
C THR A 81 3.74 28.90 -20.22
N PRO A 82 4.27 28.91 -21.46
CA PRO A 82 4.16 30.09 -22.31
C PRO A 82 2.70 30.42 -22.63
N ALA A 83 2.37 31.71 -22.70
CA ALA A 83 1.04 32.15 -23.10
C ALA A 83 0.82 31.98 -24.62
N THR A 84 1.85 32.24 -25.42
CA THR A 84 1.87 32.16 -26.89
C THR A 84 3.20 31.59 -27.36
N THR A 85 3.33 31.26 -28.64
CA THR A 85 4.61 30.80 -29.21
C THR A 85 4.89 31.42 -30.58
N ASP A 86 6.19 31.55 -30.89
CA ASP A 86 6.75 32.00 -32.18
C ASP A 86 7.48 30.87 -32.94
N ARG A 87 7.38 29.63 -32.42
CA ARG A 87 8.04 28.43 -32.92
C ARG A 87 7.31 27.17 -32.48
N ASP A 88 7.66 26.04 -33.09
CA ASP A 88 7.25 24.74 -32.59
C ASP A 88 7.87 24.49 -31.21
N ILE A 89 7.06 24.10 -30.23
CA ILE A 89 7.50 23.83 -28.85
C ILE A 89 6.98 22.48 -28.37
N THR A 90 7.69 21.91 -27.41
CA THR A 90 7.26 20.73 -26.66
C THR A 90 7.13 21.12 -25.20
N ILE A 91 6.00 20.76 -24.61
CA ILE A 91 5.67 21.00 -23.20
C ILE A 91 5.57 19.64 -22.52
N HIS A 92 6.37 19.42 -21.48
CA HIS A 92 6.47 18.14 -20.78
C HIS A 92 5.62 18.18 -19.51
N ALA A 93 4.84 17.14 -19.29
CA ALA A 93 4.17 16.93 -18.02
C ALA A 93 5.21 16.63 -16.94
N LEU A 94 5.12 17.34 -15.81
CA LEU A 94 5.89 17.05 -14.60
C LEU A 94 5.03 16.23 -13.65
N SER A 95 5.67 15.26 -13.01
CA SER A 95 4.99 14.30 -12.14
C SER A 95 5.02 14.68 -10.67
N LYS A 96 3.97 14.26 -9.95
CA LYS A 96 3.93 14.11 -8.51
C LYS A 96 3.72 12.63 -8.22
N THR A 97 4.66 12.02 -7.51
CA THR A 97 4.66 10.60 -7.19
C THR A 97 4.49 10.44 -5.68
N ALA A 98 3.43 9.76 -5.25
CA ALA A 98 3.20 9.38 -3.86
C ALA A 98 3.57 7.90 -3.69
N PHE A 99 4.35 7.59 -2.66
CA PHE A 99 4.81 6.26 -2.32
C PHE A 99 4.53 5.98 -0.84
N ILE A 100 3.95 4.83 -0.53
CA ILE A 100 3.74 4.36 0.84
C ILE A 100 4.87 3.39 1.22
N SER A 101 5.62 3.71 2.27
CA SER A 101 6.61 2.81 2.87
C SER A 101 6.02 2.07 4.07
N ILE A 102 6.42 0.81 4.24
CA ILE A 102 6.25 0.05 5.49
C ILE A 102 7.64 -0.07 6.10
N ASP A 103 7.90 0.76 7.10
CA ASP A 103 9.20 0.90 7.74
C ASP A 103 9.34 0.04 9.01
N GLY A 104 8.24 -0.59 9.43
CA GLY A 104 8.19 -1.50 10.56
C GLY A 104 6.93 -2.36 10.52
N VAL A 105 7.07 -3.61 10.93
CA VAL A 105 5.95 -4.57 11.05
C VAL A 105 5.60 -4.78 12.52
N PRO A 106 4.37 -5.20 12.85
CA PRO A 106 3.99 -5.50 14.23
C PRO A 106 4.94 -6.52 14.86
N ALA A 107 5.43 -6.20 16.05
CA ALA A 107 6.31 -7.07 16.83
C ALA A 107 5.52 -8.17 17.56
N VAL A 108 4.26 -7.89 17.92
CA VAL A 108 3.42 -8.81 18.68
C VAL A 108 2.58 -9.65 17.73
N THR A 109 2.92 -10.94 17.62
CA THR A 109 2.19 -11.92 16.79
C THR A 109 1.68 -13.11 17.59
N SER A 110 2.14 -13.28 18.83
CA SER A 110 1.70 -14.30 19.78
C SER A 110 0.91 -13.66 20.90
N TYR A 111 -0.26 -14.22 21.19
CA TYR A 111 -1.15 -13.77 22.26
C TYR A 111 -1.48 -14.93 23.19
N TYR A 112 -1.68 -14.64 24.47
CA TYR A 112 -1.99 -15.64 25.50
C TYR A 112 -3.38 -15.44 26.12
N SER A 113 -4.20 -14.61 25.46
CA SER A 113 -5.58 -14.31 25.83
C SER A 113 -6.37 -13.98 24.58
N ARG A 114 -7.67 -14.31 24.59
CA ARG A 114 -8.64 -13.87 23.57
C ARG A 114 -9.26 -12.51 23.87
N SER A 115 -8.82 -11.85 24.93
CA SER A 115 -9.36 -10.57 25.39
C SER A 115 -8.35 -9.46 25.18
N GLY A 116 -8.80 -8.31 24.71
CA GLY A 116 -7.93 -7.14 24.48
C GLY A 116 -7.95 -6.66 23.04
N LYS A 117 -7.18 -5.60 22.78
CA LYS A 117 -7.00 -5.04 21.44
C LYS A 117 -5.85 -5.76 20.72
N ILE A 118 -5.87 -5.71 19.39
CA ILE A 118 -4.69 -6.03 18.61
C ILE A 118 -3.60 -4.99 18.90
N ASP A 119 -2.40 -5.45 19.24
CA ASP A 119 -1.23 -4.60 19.45
C ASP A 119 -0.52 -4.35 18.12
N LEU A 120 -0.37 -3.08 17.76
CA LEU A 120 0.35 -2.64 16.56
C LEU A 120 1.76 -2.12 16.89
N PHE A 121 2.25 -2.35 18.12
CA PHE A 121 3.60 -2.02 18.51
C PHE A 121 4.62 -2.58 17.50
N GLY A 122 5.52 -1.72 17.05
CA GLY A 122 6.51 -2.04 16.01
C GLY A 122 6.07 -1.66 14.59
N PHE A 123 4.77 -1.55 14.31
CA PHE A 123 4.30 -1.09 13.01
C PHE A 123 4.71 0.36 12.75
N LYS A 124 5.24 0.64 11.57
CA LYS A 124 5.58 1.99 11.10
C LYS A 124 5.30 2.09 9.61
N ALA A 125 4.64 3.17 9.22
CA ALA A 125 4.39 3.46 7.81
C ALA A 125 4.45 4.96 7.54
N ALA A 126 4.92 5.33 6.36
CA ALA A 126 4.98 6.72 5.92
C ALA A 126 4.52 6.86 4.47
N ILE A 127 4.07 8.06 4.12
CA ILE A 127 3.81 8.47 2.74
C ILE A 127 4.88 9.47 2.35
N THR A 128 5.66 9.15 1.33
CA THR A 128 6.59 10.09 0.69
C THR A 128 6.00 10.58 -0.62
N VAL A 129 5.93 11.89 -0.77
CA VAL A 129 5.48 12.55 -1.99
C VAL A 129 6.66 13.25 -2.62
N THR A 130 7.04 12.86 -3.83
CA THR A 130 8.10 13.47 -4.63
C THR A 130 7.49 14.20 -5.83
N THR A 131 7.75 15.50 -5.95
CA THR A 131 7.20 16.35 -7.00
C THR A 131 8.32 16.91 -7.87
N GLN A 132 8.23 16.74 -9.18
CA GLN A 132 9.12 17.39 -10.14
C GLN A 132 8.78 18.87 -10.28
N THR A 133 9.81 19.70 -10.36
CA THR A 133 9.69 21.15 -10.56
C THR A 133 10.16 21.55 -11.96
N PRO A 134 9.70 22.69 -12.50
CA PRO A 134 10.23 23.25 -13.75
C PRO A 134 11.74 23.53 -13.74
N ALA A 135 12.34 23.68 -12.56
CA ALA A 135 13.77 23.95 -12.43
C ALA A 135 14.59 22.71 -12.83
N LYS A 136 15.71 22.94 -13.52
CA LYS A 136 16.63 21.87 -13.94
C LYS A 136 17.95 21.93 -13.19
N ASP A 137 18.52 20.77 -12.91
CA ASP A 137 19.86 20.64 -12.33
C ASP A 137 20.95 20.91 -13.40
N ALA A 138 22.23 20.85 -12.98
CA ALA A 138 23.37 21.06 -13.87
C ALA A 138 23.47 20.05 -15.02
N ASN A 139 22.78 18.90 -14.91
CA ASN A 139 22.74 17.84 -15.91
C ASN A 139 21.51 17.94 -16.82
N GLY A 140 20.61 18.90 -16.59
CA GLY A 140 19.39 19.09 -17.36
C GLY A 140 18.19 18.27 -16.89
N ASN A 141 18.28 17.57 -15.75
CA ASN A 141 17.17 16.83 -15.16
C ASN A 141 16.28 17.78 -14.34
N TYR A 142 14.97 17.50 -14.30
CA TYR A 142 14.06 18.25 -13.42
C TYR A 142 14.41 18.02 -11.95
N ILE A 143 14.51 19.11 -11.19
CA ILE A 143 14.73 19.06 -9.75
C ILE A 143 13.46 18.53 -9.09
N THR A 144 13.62 17.58 -8.17
CA THR A 144 12.53 17.01 -7.38
C THR A 144 12.55 17.49 -5.94
N GLU A 145 11.39 17.86 -5.42
CA GLU A 145 11.16 18.14 -4.00
C GLU A 145 10.41 16.98 -3.36
N SER A 146 10.74 16.63 -2.12
CA SER A 146 10.07 15.53 -1.41
C SER A 146 9.59 15.95 -0.03
N SER A 147 8.42 15.47 0.35
CA SER A 147 7.89 15.54 1.70
C SER A 147 7.46 14.16 2.18
N THR A 148 7.71 13.87 3.45
CA THR A 148 7.34 12.59 4.07
C THR A 148 6.42 12.85 5.24
N ILE A 149 5.34 12.09 5.32
CA ILE A 149 4.33 12.16 6.38
C ILE A 149 4.25 10.79 7.03
N ASP A 150 4.44 10.75 8.35
CA ASP A 150 4.19 9.55 9.16
C ASP A 150 2.68 9.30 9.25
N ILE A 151 2.23 8.11 8.84
CA ILE A 151 0.82 7.69 8.87
C ILE A 151 0.55 6.57 9.88
N THR A 152 1.55 6.21 10.69
CA THR A 152 1.49 5.09 11.62
C THR A 152 0.29 5.19 12.55
N SER A 153 0.05 6.36 13.15
CA SER A 153 -1.06 6.60 14.07
C SER A 153 -2.43 6.69 13.38
N SER A 154 -2.46 6.82 12.06
CA SER A 154 -3.68 6.82 11.26
C SER A 154 -4.09 5.41 10.82
N CYS A 155 -3.27 4.40 11.10
CA CYS A 155 -3.57 3.01 10.77
C CYS A 155 -4.30 2.30 11.90
N SER A 156 -5.16 1.35 11.52
CA SER A 156 -5.96 0.54 12.45
C SER A 156 -5.96 -0.93 12.04
N ALA A 157 -6.12 -1.80 13.04
CA ALA A 157 -6.22 -3.24 12.83
C ALA A 157 -7.66 -3.66 12.50
N SER A 158 -7.81 -4.59 11.57
CA SER A 158 -9.05 -5.27 11.24
C SER A 158 -8.80 -6.79 11.21
N PRO A 159 -9.46 -7.59 12.08
CA PRO A 159 -10.30 -7.18 13.20
C PRO A 159 -9.52 -6.35 14.24
N SER A 160 -10.23 -5.53 15.01
CA SER A 160 -9.60 -4.57 15.96
C SER A 160 -9.31 -5.16 17.34
N ASN A 161 -9.87 -6.32 17.66
CA ASN A 161 -9.76 -6.96 18.96
C ASN A 161 -9.57 -8.48 18.86
N LEU A 162 -8.96 -9.04 19.91
CA LEU A 162 -8.57 -10.44 19.98
C LEU A 162 -9.77 -11.39 20.02
N LYS A 163 -10.90 -10.93 20.56
CA LYS A 163 -12.12 -11.74 20.66
C LYS A 163 -12.72 -12.02 19.29
N GLU A 164 -12.75 -11.00 18.44
CA GLU A 164 -13.16 -11.15 17.03
C GLU A 164 -12.13 -11.93 16.23
N ALA A 165 -10.84 -11.62 16.39
CA ALA A 165 -9.75 -12.29 15.69
C ALA A 165 -9.77 -13.81 15.93
N PHE A 166 -9.92 -14.22 17.19
CA PHE A 166 -9.86 -15.62 17.61
C PHE A 166 -11.24 -16.25 17.86
N TYR A 167 -12.30 -15.74 17.23
CA TYR A 167 -13.66 -16.25 17.46
C TYR A 167 -13.84 -17.70 17.01
N THR A 168 -13.22 -18.08 15.89
CA THR A 168 -13.37 -19.41 15.27
C THR A 168 -12.12 -20.29 15.34
N SER A 169 -10.96 -19.71 15.67
CA SER A 169 -9.66 -20.36 15.55
C SER A 169 -8.64 -19.70 16.49
N ASP A 170 -7.57 -20.43 16.82
CA ASP A 170 -6.40 -19.92 17.54
C ASP A 170 -5.45 -19.16 16.61
N GLN A 171 -5.77 -19.07 15.32
CA GLN A 171 -4.99 -18.34 14.32
C GLN A 171 -5.89 -17.36 13.59
N ALA A 172 -5.36 -16.16 13.34
CA ALA A 172 -6.07 -15.11 12.61
C ALA A 172 -5.11 -14.36 11.68
N VAL A 173 -5.66 -13.78 10.61
CA VAL A 173 -4.96 -12.79 9.78
C VAL A 173 -5.50 -11.43 10.15
N ILE A 174 -4.61 -10.49 10.42
CA ILE A 174 -4.92 -9.11 10.73
C ILE A 174 -4.51 -8.23 9.58
N ASP A 175 -5.43 -7.39 9.14
CA ASP A 175 -5.22 -6.33 8.18
C ASP A 175 -4.92 -5.00 8.88
N ILE A 176 -3.93 -4.28 8.38
CA ILE A 176 -3.61 -2.92 8.80
C ILE A 176 -4.12 -1.96 7.73
N ILE A 177 -5.12 -1.16 8.11
CA ILE A 177 -5.89 -0.30 7.20
C ILE A 177 -5.67 1.17 7.61
N PRO A 178 -5.28 2.06 6.70
CA PRO A 178 -5.13 3.48 6.97
C PRO A 178 -6.51 4.17 7.01
N LEU A 179 -6.63 5.23 7.79
CA LEU A 179 -7.88 5.98 7.93
C LEU A 179 -8.34 6.53 6.57
N GLY A 180 -9.55 6.15 6.14
CA GLY A 180 -10.16 6.62 4.90
C GLY A 180 -9.90 5.74 3.68
N ASP A 181 -9.28 4.58 3.85
CA ASP A 181 -9.15 3.54 2.83
C ASP A 181 -9.83 2.24 3.29
N ASP A 182 -10.23 1.41 2.33
CA ASP A 182 -10.79 0.08 2.55
C ASP A 182 -9.75 -1.03 2.28
N LYS A 183 -8.59 -0.67 1.72
CA LYS A 183 -7.55 -1.63 1.34
C LYS A 183 -6.47 -1.77 2.43
N PRO A 184 -6.05 -3.00 2.75
CA PRO A 184 -4.98 -3.21 3.71
C PRO A 184 -3.62 -2.80 3.13
N LEU A 185 -2.91 -1.93 3.87
CA LEU A 185 -1.50 -1.64 3.61
C LEU A 185 -0.66 -2.90 3.83
N TYR A 186 -0.95 -3.61 4.92
CA TYR A 186 -0.20 -4.78 5.35
C TYR A 186 -1.12 -5.80 5.99
N SER A 187 -0.80 -7.08 5.83
CA SER A 187 -1.54 -8.17 6.46
C SER A 187 -0.56 -9.12 7.11
N TYR A 188 -0.85 -9.60 8.33
CA TYR A 188 0.02 -10.50 9.07
C TYR A 188 -0.77 -11.53 9.87
N ALA A 189 -0.16 -12.69 10.09
CA ALA A 189 -0.75 -13.75 10.89
C ALA A 189 -0.43 -13.55 12.37
N ILE A 190 -1.41 -13.82 13.21
CA ILE A 190 -1.26 -13.89 14.67
C ILE A 190 -1.77 -15.24 15.18
N LYS A 191 -1.27 -15.65 16.35
CA LYS A 191 -1.65 -16.92 17.00
C LYS A 191 -1.92 -16.75 18.49
N CYS A 192 -2.93 -17.45 18.97
CA CYS A 192 -3.35 -17.51 20.36
C CYS A 192 -2.85 -18.81 21.03
N TYR A 193 -2.40 -18.65 22.27
CA TYR A 193 -1.86 -19.70 23.14
C TYR A 193 -2.51 -19.60 24.52
N ASP A 194 -3.82 -19.34 24.58
CA ASP A 194 -4.60 -19.23 25.82
C ASP A 194 -4.71 -20.56 26.60
N TYR A 195 -4.28 -21.67 25.98
CA TYR A 195 -4.16 -23.00 26.59
C TYR A 195 -2.79 -23.28 27.22
N LEU A 196 -1.79 -22.42 27.01
CA LEU A 196 -0.39 -22.71 27.35
C LEU A 196 -0.22 -22.82 28.87
N GLY A 197 0.34 -23.94 29.33
CA GLY A 197 0.58 -24.25 30.74
C GLY A 197 -0.56 -24.96 31.47
N ASP A 198 -1.80 -24.96 30.96
CA ASP A 198 -2.92 -25.73 31.52
C ASP A 198 -2.94 -27.13 30.88
N VAL A 199 -2.07 -28.01 31.37
CA VAL A 199 -1.85 -29.35 30.79
C VAL A 199 -2.94 -30.35 31.20
N ASN A 200 -3.71 -30.03 32.24
CA ASN A 200 -4.81 -30.88 32.72
C ASN A 200 -6.20 -30.42 32.24
N GLU A 201 -6.26 -29.30 31.50
CA GLU A 201 -7.45 -28.75 30.84
C GLU A 201 -8.58 -28.34 31.81
N ASN A 202 -8.23 -27.95 33.03
CA ASN A 202 -9.21 -27.49 34.02
C ASN A 202 -9.53 -25.98 33.91
N GLY A 203 -8.86 -25.27 33.01
CA GLY A 203 -9.01 -23.83 32.79
C GLY A 203 -8.22 -22.95 33.76
N SER A 204 -7.35 -23.53 34.58
CA SER A 204 -6.46 -22.83 35.52
C SER A 204 -5.04 -23.34 35.36
N ILE A 205 -4.06 -22.44 35.39
CA ILE A 205 -2.63 -22.79 35.39
C ILE A 205 -2.16 -22.76 36.84
N ASP A 206 -1.82 -23.92 37.40
CA ASP A 206 -1.37 -24.02 38.78
C ASP A 206 -0.23 -25.02 39.02
N SER A 207 0.11 -25.25 40.28
CA SER A 207 1.20 -26.16 40.67
C SER A 207 0.96 -27.63 40.27
N VAL A 208 -0.29 -28.04 40.04
CA VAL A 208 -0.65 -29.38 39.55
C VAL A 208 -0.17 -29.55 38.12
N ASP A 209 -0.28 -28.52 37.27
CA ASP A 209 0.22 -28.55 35.90
C ASP A 209 1.73 -28.73 35.85
N ALA A 210 2.46 -27.91 36.62
CA ALA A 210 3.91 -28.03 36.74
C ALA A 210 4.34 -29.43 37.23
N SER A 211 3.65 -29.95 38.26
CA SER A 211 3.93 -31.28 38.81
C SER A 211 3.62 -32.40 37.81
N SER A 212 2.58 -32.23 37.00
CA SER A 212 2.18 -33.15 35.93
C SER A 212 3.26 -33.23 34.85
N VAL A 213 3.77 -32.07 34.39
CA VAL A 213 4.85 -32.01 33.38
C VAL A 213 6.12 -32.65 33.92
N LEU A 214 6.53 -32.33 35.16
CA LEU A 214 7.72 -32.90 35.77
C LEU A 214 7.62 -34.42 35.96
N THR A 215 6.45 -34.91 36.37
CA THR A 215 6.18 -36.35 36.52
C THR A 215 6.29 -37.06 35.17
N THR A 216 5.69 -36.47 34.13
CA THR A 216 5.71 -36.99 32.77
C THR A 216 7.15 -37.05 32.22
N TYR A 217 7.92 -35.97 32.39
CA TYR A 217 9.34 -35.95 32.04
C TYR A 217 10.15 -37.05 32.76
N ALA A 218 9.97 -37.21 34.08
CA ALA A 218 10.69 -38.22 34.87
C ALA A 218 10.33 -39.66 34.44
N GLN A 219 9.07 -39.90 34.05
CA GLN A 219 8.64 -41.18 33.49
C GLN A 219 9.36 -41.48 32.17
N TYR A 220 9.54 -40.51 31.27
CA TYR A 220 10.29 -40.71 30.02
C TYR A 220 11.79 -40.91 30.24
N ALA A 221 12.38 -40.20 31.21
CA ALA A 221 13.79 -40.39 31.54
C ALA A 221 14.08 -41.82 32.04
N THR A 222 13.07 -42.52 32.59
CA THR A 222 13.22 -43.85 33.20
C THR A 222 12.62 -45.00 32.38
N SER A 223 11.65 -44.71 31.50
CA SER A 223 11.00 -45.69 30.64
C SER A 223 11.18 -45.31 29.17
N ALA A 224 11.90 -46.16 28.41
CA ALA A 224 12.25 -45.93 27.01
C ALA A 224 11.06 -45.94 26.02
N SER A 225 9.83 -45.95 26.52
CA SER A 225 8.62 -46.14 25.72
C SER A 225 7.43 -45.46 26.39
N GLY A 226 7.24 -44.18 26.10
CA GLY A 226 5.93 -43.57 26.20
C GLY A 226 5.87 -42.32 25.32
N SER A 227 4.67 -41.94 24.93
CA SER A 227 4.40 -40.74 24.15
C SER A 227 3.33 -39.93 24.87
N VAL A 228 3.51 -38.62 24.99
CA VAL A 228 2.43 -37.73 25.44
C VAL A 228 1.44 -37.58 24.30
N SER A 229 0.19 -37.27 24.63
CA SER A 229 -0.75 -36.85 23.60
C SER A 229 -0.21 -35.56 22.94
N PRO A 230 -0.44 -35.35 21.63
CA PRO A 230 -0.05 -34.11 20.97
C PRO A 230 -0.63 -32.86 21.65
N GLU A 231 -1.83 -32.96 22.23
CA GLU A 231 -2.46 -31.86 22.97
C GLU A 231 -1.74 -31.55 24.29
N TYR A 232 -1.32 -32.58 25.03
CA TYR A 232 -0.53 -32.39 26.24
C TYR A 232 0.82 -31.76 25.93
N LEU A 233 1.50 -32.21 24.86
CA LEU A 233 2.75 -31.58 24.40
C LEU A 233 2.51 -30.12 24.02
N LYS A 234 1.46 -29.83 23.24
CA LYS A 234 1.09 -28.47 22.81
C LYS A 234 0.85 -27.52 23.98
N ARG A 235 0.33 -28.01 25.11
CA ARG A 235 0.07 -27.22 26.32
C ARG A 235 1.28 -27.15 27.25
N GLY A 236 2.04 -28.22 27.33
CA GLY A 236 3.11 -28.42 28.29
C GLY A 236 4.47 -27.93 27.83
N ASP A 237 4.77 -27.91 26.54
CA ASP A 237 5.98 -27.29 25.96
C ASP A 237 5.78 -25.77 25.91
N VAL A 238 5.97 -25.13 27.07
CA VAL A 238 5.64 -23.71 27.26
C VAL A 238 6.74 -22.78 26.75
N ASN A 239 7.97 -23.29 26.62
CA ASN A 239 9.07 -22.55 26.00
C ASN A 239 9.12 -22.72 24.46
N MET A 240 8.30 -23.62 23.92
CA MET A 240 8.18 -23.93 22.49
C MET A 240 9.48 -24.42 21.84
N ASP A 241 10.34 -25.11 22.60
CA ASP A 241 11.60 -25.67 22.10
C ASP A 241 11.41 -27.07 21.47
N GLY A 242 10.18 -27.61 21.52
CA GLY A 242 9.81 -28.91 20.96
C GLY A 242 10.07 -30.08 21.91
N LEU A 243 10.56 -29.81 23.12
CA LEU A 243 10.82 -30.79 24.16
C LEU A 243 9.90 -30.54 25.34
N LEU A 244 9.41 -31.62 25.96
CA LEU A 244 8.68 -31.54 27.23
C LEU A 244 9.62 -31.95 28.36
N ASP A 245 10.15 -30.99 29.10
CA ASP A 245 11.15 -31.25 30.14
C ASP A 245 10.96 -30.47 31.45
N ALA A 246 11.95 -30.56 32.35
CA ALA A 246 11.88 -29.92 33.66
C ALA A 246 11.88 -28.38 33.60
N ARG A 247 12.32 -27.77 32.48
CA ARG A 247 12.28 -26.33 32.26
C ARG A 247 10.85 -25.87 32.06
N ASP A 248 10.05 -26.60 31.31
CA ASP A 248 8.63 -26.30 31.14
C ASP A 248 7.88 -26.33 32.46
N ALA A 249 8.09 -27.39 33.26
CA ALA A 249 7.51 -27.49 34.59
C ALA A 249 7.92 -26.29 35.47
N SER A 250 9.19 -25.87 35.39
CA SER A 250 9.69 -24.72 36.13
C SER A 250 9.06 -23.41 35.66
N LEU A 251 8.89 -23.22 34.35
CA LEU A 251 8.26 -22.04 33.76
C LEU A 251 6.77 -21.96 34.12
N ILE A 252 6.04 -23.08 34.09
CA ILE A 252 4.63 -23.16 34.54
C ILE A 252 4.53 -22.77 36.02
N LEU A 253 5.43 -23.30 36.86
CA LEU A 253 5.43 -22.96 38.29
C LEU A 253 5.77 -21.48 38.53
N SER A 254 6.74 -20.94 37.80
CA SER A 254 7.09 -19.52 37.83
C SER A 254 5.91 -18.65 37.40
N TYR A 255 5.25 -18.99 36.30
CA TYR A 255 4.06 -18.30 35.82
C TYR A 255 2.97 -18.30 36.88
N TYR A 256 2.62 -19.47 37.45
CA TYR A 256 1.62 -19.57 38.51
C TYR A 256 1.97 -18.71 39.72
N ALA A 257 3.22 -18.80 40.22
CA ALA A 257 3.65 -18.08 41.42
C ALA A 257 3.61 -16.56 41.23
N LEU A 258 4.04 -16.07 40.07
CA LEU A 258 4.07 -14.64 39.75
C LEU A 258 2.66 -14.09 39.44
N SER A 259 1.88 -14.80 38.63
CA SER A 259 0.51 -14.38 38.29
C SER A 259 -0.44 -14.37 39.50
N SER A 260 -0.17 -15.21 40.51
CA SER A 260 -0.93 -15.22 41.77
C SER A 260 -0.75 -13.96 42.63
N VAL A 261 0.32 -13.20 42.41
CA VAL A 261 0.62 -11.96 43.17
C VAL A 261 0.55 -10.70 42.31
N ASP A 262 0.64 -10.83 40.98
CA ASP A 262 0.55 -9.73 40.03
C ASP A 262 -0.26 -10.15 38.79
N SER A 263 -1.46 -9.56 38.63
CA SER A 263 -2.37 -9.86 37.52
C SER A 263 -1.90 -9.33 36.16
N THR A 264 -0.80 -8.60 36.09
CA THR A 264 -0.20 -8.11 34.85
C THR A 264 0.77 -9.10 34.22
N ILE A 265 1.17 -10.14 34.96
CA ILE A 265 2.07 -11.20 34.47
C ILE A 265 1.37 -12.01 33.39
N ASP A 266 2.03 -12.13 32.24
CA ASP A 266 1.65 -12.99 31.14
C ASP A 266 2.84 -13.83 30.66
N TRP A 267 2.62 -14.74 29.72
CA TRP A 267 3.71 -15.55 29.16
C TRP A 267 4.77 -14.73 28.44
N ASN A 268 4.45 -13.55 27.86
CA ASN A 268 5.49 -12.67 27.30
C ASN A 268 6.49 -12.24 28.39
N SER A 269 6.00 -11.94 29.58
CA SER A 269 6.82 -11.52 30.72
C SER A 269 7.71 -12.64 31.28
N ILE A 270 7.33 -13.89 31.05
CA ILE A 270 8.06 -15.09 31.53
C ILE A 270 9.05 -15.62 30.49
N LEU A 271 8.72 -15.50 29.20
CA LEU A 271 9.48 -16.06 28.09
C LEU A 271 10.46 -15.07 27.44
N SER A 272 10.40 -13.78 27.80
CA SER A 272 11.29 -12.72 27.29
C SER A 272 12.74 -12.83 27.77
#